data_AF-A0A317ZZ80-F1
#
_entry.id   AF-A0A317ZZ80-F1
#
_cell.length_a   1.000
_cell.length_b   1.000
_cell.length_c   1.000
_cell.angle_alpha   90.00
_cell.angle_beta   90.00
_cell.angle_gamma   90.00
#
_symmetry.space_group_name_H-M   'P 1'
#
loop_
_entity.id
_entity.type
_entity.pdbx_description
1 polymer ?
#
loop_
_entity_poly.entity_id
_entity_poly.type
_entity_poly.pdbx_seq_one_letter_code
_entity_poly.pdbx_strand_id
1 'polypeptide(L)'
;MRSFRLSPSRVAPDQLGADLLNESRQPRKPISRAQIERVVSRAVGGVGLIFALQTYPAMLDQLDSLRPGIGIALTVAIFGGLGIAIIATLVKRFIIFTSGMFAVLYLVALIAWPALLNTPDGVLDGKPWLWYLCTVATSCAAVSFPLWWAMTYTLLAPITYGIVRVLPAGGGADPMLGALDAFYAILLGQVVLIIITMLRQATAAVDTAQTNALHTYSAAVRQHATEVERVQVDAIVHDSVLAALLSAAAASTPKASELAAGMARDAITQLNEAGSIPANDENMVPFATLKDRIRAMADRFDEPIEFIDCEAENLSLPAHASEALYSASAQAIVNSIQHAGAPGERVARSVRMNSNLLGGCTIEIADSGVGFDPSAVPSERLGLRISIRERVATAGGVVHVQSGIGRGTSILIEWPLGDGGNDE
;
A
#
# COMPACT_ATOMS: atom_id res chain seq x y z
N MET A 1 -13.50 -39.74 -43.41
CA MET A 1 -12.35 -39.67 -42.46
C MET A 1 -11.70 -38.31 -42.65
N ARG A 2 -11.59 -37.37 -41.70
CA ARG A 2 -11.66 -37.37 -40.23
C ARG A 2 -12.31 -36.05 -39.77
N SER A 3 -13.17 -36.15 -38.76
CA SER A 3 -13.75 -35.04 -38.01
C SER A 3 -12.75 -34.49 -36.99
N PHE A 4 -12.49 -33.18 -36.98
CA PHE A 4 -11.78 -32.52 -35.89
C PHE A 4 -12.80 -32.09 -34.82
N ARG A 5 -12.81 -32.78 -33.68
CA ARG A 5 -13.54 -32.35 -32.47
C ARG A 5 -12.67 -31.33 -31.74
N LEU A 6 -13.17 -30.10 -31.59
CA LEU A 6 -12.65 -29.14 -30.61
C LEU A 6 -13.28 -29.50 -29.26
N SER A 7 -12.44 -29.81 -28.28
CA SER A 7 -12.83 -30.00 -26.88
C SER A 7 -12.88 -28.62 -26.20
N PRO A 8 -13.96 -28.23 -25.50
CA PRO A 8 -13.94 -27.04 -24.68
C PRO A 8 -13.18 -27.33 -23.38
N SER A 9 -12.08 -26.63 -23.18
CA SER A 9 -11.31 -26.60 -21.94
C SER A 9 -12.19 -26.00 -20.84
N ARG A 10 -12.58 -26.83 -19.87
CA ARG A 10 -13.15 -26.37 -18.59
C ARG A 10 -12.03 -25.72 -17.79
N VAL A 11 -11.93 -24.39 -17.87
CA VAL A 11 -11.17 -23.62 -16.88
C VAL A 11 -12.00 -23.62 -15.60
N ALA A 12 -11.43 -24.15 -14.52
CA ALA A 12 -12.07 -24.18 -13.21
C ALA A 12 -12.17 -22.75 -12.65
N PRO A 13 -13.31 -22.35 -12.03
CA PRO A 13 -13.52 -20.98 -11.53
C PRO A 13 -12.51 -20.54 -10.45
N ASP A 14 -11.83 -21.47 -9.77
CA ASP A 14 -10.83 -21.16 -8.74
C ASP A 14 -9.50 -20.60 -9.28
N GLN A 15 -9.16 -20.84 -10.56
CA GLN A 15 -7.90 -20.33 -11.11
C GLN A 15 -7.96 -18.84 -11.47
N LEU A 16 -9.14 -18.30 -11.79
CA LEU A 16 -9.30 -16.87 -12.05
C LEU A 16 -9.12 -16.02 -10.78
N GLY A 17 -9.53 -16.52 -9.62
CA GLY A 17 -9.35 -15.81 -8.34
C GLY A 17 -7.90 -15.76 -7.88
N ALA A 18 -7.15 -16.85 -8.10
CA ALA A 18 -5.74 -16.94 -7.72
C ALA A 18 -4.83 -16.06 -8.60
N ASP A 19 -5.11 -15.97 -9.90
CA ASP A 19 -4.34 -15.09 -10.81
C ASP A 19 -4.59 -13.60 -10.53
N LEU A 20 -5.81 -13.21 -10.15
CA LEU A 20 -6.12 -11.81 -9.77
C LEU A 20 -5.41 -11.37 -8.47
N LEU A 21 -5.13 -12.28 -7.55
CA LEU A 21 -4.38 -12.00 -6.32
C LEU A 21 -2.85 -11.98 -6.54
N ASN A 22 -2.36 -12.58 -7.63
CA ASN A 22 -0.92 -12.69 -7.91
C ASN A 22 -0.39 -11.56 -8.84
N GLU A 23 -1.28 -10.74 -9.42
CA GLU A 23 -0.91 -9.59 -10.25
C GLU A 23 -0.47 -8.34 -9.46
N SER A 24 -0.45 -8.37 -8.12
CA SER A 24 0.16 -7.32 -7.30
C SER A 24 1.71 -7.42 -7.30
N ARG A 25 2.32 -7.56 -8.47
CA ARG A 25 3.76 -7.34 -8.65
C ARG A 25 4.02 -5.88 -8.29
N GLN A 26 4.66 -5.70 -7.12
CA GLN A 26 5.12 -4.42 -6.60
C GLN A 26 5.54 -3.48 -7.73
N PRO A 27 5.01 -2.24 -7.78
CA PRO A 27 5.41 -1.28 -8.79
C PRO A 27 6.94 -1.12 -8.71
N ARG A 28 7.62 -1.37 -9.83
CA ARG A 28 9.06 -1.13 -9.99
C ARG A 28 9.36 0.23 -9.38
N LYS A 29 10.28 0.28 -8.41
CA LYS A 29 10.64 1.50 -7.66
C LYS A 29 10.64 2.70 -8.61
N PRO A 30 9.68 3.63 -8.46
CA PRO A 30 9.60 4.77 -9.36
C PRO A 30 10.92 5.54 -9.28
N ILE A 31 11.44 5.94 -10.43
CA ILE A 31 12.66 6.73 -10.50
C ILE A 31 12.35 8.06 -9.81
N SER A 32 12.84 8.22 -8.58
CA SER A 32 12.58 9.42 -7.79
C SER A 32 13.21 10.64 -8.46
N ARG A 33 12.60 11.81 -8.30
CA ARG A 33 13.18 13.10 -8.73
C ARG A 33 14.63 13.29 -8.30
N ALA A 34 14.94 12.87 -7.09
CA ALA A 34 16.29 12.92 -6.54
C ALA A 34 17.28 12.01 -7.29
N GLN A 35 16.85 10.90 -7.91
CA GLN A 35 17.73 10.07 -8.74
C GLN A 35 18.07 10.74 -10.07
N ILE A 36 17.10 11.36 -10.74
CA ILE A 36 17.32 12.04 -12.02
C ILE A 36 18.23 13.26 -11.82
N GLU A 37 17.96 14.08 -10.80
CA GLU A 37 18.82 15.23 -10.45
C GLU A 37 20.27 14.79 -10.17
N ARG A 38 20.46 13.63 -9.52
CA ARG A 38 21.80 13.05 -9.31
C ARG A 38 22.45 12.60 -10.60
N VAL A 39 21.72 11.95 -11.51
CA VAL A 39 22.26 11.48 -12.80
C VAL A 39 22.68 12.67 -13.65
N VAL A 40 21.83 13.68 -13.79
CA VAL A 40 22.14 14.91 -14.53
C VAL A 40 23.35 15.62 -13.93
N SER A 41 23.38 15.81 -12.61
CA SER A 41 24.50 16.51 -11.95
C SER A 41 25.82 15.74 -12.11
N ARG A 42 25.80 14.40 -12.01
CA ARG A 42 27.00 13.58 -12.22
C ARG A 42 27.48 13.59 -13.66
N ALA A 43 26.57 13.58 -14.63
CA ALA A 43 26.92 13.73 -16.03
C ALA A 43 27.63 15.07 -16.28
N VAL A 44 27.08 16.17 -15.72
CA VAL A 44 27.71 17.50 -15.81
C VAL A 44 29.07 17.53 -15.11
N GLY A 45 29.22 16.92 -13.93
CA GLY A 45 30.52 16.81 -13.24
C GLY A 45 31.56 16.01 -14.03
N GLY A 46 31.16 14.87 -14.62
CA GLY A 46 32.03 14.05 -15.45
C GLY A 46 32.47 14.75 -16.74
N VAL A 47 31.54 15.40 -17.44
CA VAL A 47 31.84 16.24 -18.61
C VAL A 47 32.76 17.39 -18.21
N GLY A 48 32.48 18.06 -17.09
CA GLY A 48 33.33 19.13 -16.55
C GLY A 48 34.77 18.70 -16.30
N LEU A 49 34.99 17.49 -15.78
CA LEU A 49 36.34 16.93 -15.58
C LEU A 49 37.07 16.71 -16.91
N ILE A 50 36.39 16.16 -17.91
CA ILE A 50 36.97 15.92 -19.25
C ILE A 50 37.40 17.25 -19.87
N PHE A 51 36.52 18.24 -19.86
CA PHE A 51 36.82 19.57 -20.40
C PHE A 51 37.90 20.31 -19.59
N ALA A 52 37.97 20.12 -18.26
CA ALA A 52 39.06 20.65 -17.46
C ALA A 52 40.41 20.08 -17.89
N LEU A 53 40.50 18.76 -18.06
CA LEU A 53 41.71 18.08 -18.52
C LEU A 53 42.10 18.50 -19.94
N GLN A 54 41.11 18.63 -20.83
CA GLN A 54 41.32 19.13 -22.19
C GLN A 54 41.83 20.57 -22.22
N THR A 55 41.36 21.42 -21.31
CA THR A 55 41.72 22.85 -21.25
C THR A 55 43.12 23.06 -20.67
N TYR A 56 43.61 22.12 -19.85
CA TYR A 56 44.83 22.27 -19.09
C TYR A 56 46.07 22.63 -19.94
N PRO A 57 46.37 21.98 -21.08
CA PRO A 57 47.52 22.35 -21.91
C PRO A 57 47.41 23.78 -22.47
N ALA A 58 46.24 24.14 -23.01
CA ALA A 58 46.01 25.48 -23.58
C ALA A 58 46.08 26.59 -22.51
N MET A 59 45.72 26.27 -21.27
CA MET A 59 45.89 27.18 -20.14
C MET A 59 47.37 27.38 -19.80
N LEU A 60 48.17 26.32 -19.77
CA LEU A 60 49.62 26.40 -19.52
C LEU A 60 50.33 27.25 -20.58
N ASP A 61 50.01 27.05 -21.86
CA ASP A 61 50.62 27.79 -22.98
C ASP A 61 50.35 29.31 -22.90
N GLN A 62 49.27 29.72 -22.23
CA GLN A 62 48.84 31.13 -22.12
C GLN A 62 49.18 31.77 -20.78
N LEU A 63 49.79 31.05 -19.83
CA LEU A 63 50.13 31.60 -18.51
C LEU A 63 51.07 32.80 -18.62
N ASP A 64 52.05 32.75 -19.51
CA ASP A 64 53.04 33.82 -19.72
C ASP A 64 52.45 35.04 -20.47
N SER A 65 51.29 34.88 -21.11
CA SER A 65 50.58 35.99 -21.78
C SER A 65 49.79 36.87 -20.80
N LEU A 66 49.54 36.37 -19.58
CA LEU A 66 48.79 37.06 -18.54
C LEU A 66 49.71 37.83 -17.60
N ARG A 67 49.16 38.88 -16.97
CA ARG A 67 49.88 39.69 -15.98
C ARG A 67 50.51 38.83 -14.88
N PRO A 68 51.72 39.19 -14.39
CA PRO A 68 52.39 38.42 -13.34
C PRO A 68 51.49 38.21 -12.13
N GLY A 69 51.37 36.97 -11.67
CA GLY A 69 50.50 36.57 -10.55
C GLY A 69 49.01 36.45 -10.89
N ILE A 70 48.49 37.23 -11.84
CA ILE A 70 47.08 37.16 -12.28
C ILE A 70 46.80 35.84 -13.00
N GLY A 71 47.71 35.35 -13.84
CA GLY A 71 47.54 34.07 -14.54
C GLY A 71 47.34 32.90 -13.57
N ILE A 72 48.19 32.80 -12.55
CA ILE A 72 48.07 31.78 -11.49
C ILE A 72 46.78 31.96 -10.69
N ALA A 73 46.46 33.19 -10.28
CA ALA A 73 45.23 33.47 -9.53
C ALA A 73 43.97 33.10 -10.32
N LEU A 74 43.92 33.41 -11.61
CA LEU A 74 42.82 33.06 -12.51
C LEU A 74 42.70 31.54 -12.67
N THR A 75 43.82 30.84 -12.87
CA THR A 75 43.85 29.38 -12.97
C THR A 75 43.34 28.74 -11.69
N VAL A 76 43.84 29.16 -10.52
CA VAL A 76 43.37 28.66 -9.22
C VAL A 76 41.89 28.94 -9.02
N ALA A 77 41.41 30.13 -9.37
CA ALA A 77 40.00 30.47 -9.26
C ALA A 77 39.12 29.58 -10.15
N ILE A 78 39.43 29.47 -11.45
CA ILE A 78 38.61 28.74 -12.42
C ILE A 78 38.68 27.23 -12.20
N PHE A 79 39.88 26.64 -12.13
CA PHE A 79 40.04 25.20 -11.90
C PHE A 79 39.65 24.80 -10.48
N GLY A 80 39.93 25.63 -9.47
CA GLY A 80 39.47 25.40 -8.10
C GLY A 80 37.96 25.47 -7.98
N GLY A 81 37.32 26.47 -8.59
CA GLY A 81 35.86 26.60 -8.64
C GLY A 81 35.20 25.42 -9.35
N LEU A 82 35.76 24.99 -10.49
CA LEU A 82 35.29 23.80 -11.21
C LEU A 82 35.50 22.52 -10.39
N GLY A 83 36.66 22.37 -9.75
CA GLY A 83 36.96 21.24 -8.87
C GLY A 83 35.98 21.15 -7.69
N ILE A 84 35.67 22.27 -7.04
CA ILE A 84 34.67 22.35 -5.97
C ILE A 84 33.29 21.94 -6.51
N ALA A 85 32.90 22.42 -7.69
CA ALA A 85 31.63 22.03 -8.31
C ALA A 85 31.58 20.53 -8.62
N ILE A 86 32.66 19.94 -9.14
CA ILE A 86 32.77 18.50 -9.41
C ILE A 86 32.68 17.71 -8.10
N ILE A 87 33.43 18.09 -7.06
CA ILE A 87 33.40 17.44 -5.74
C ILE A 87 31.99 17.51 -5.13
N ALA A 88 31.29 18.65 -5.27
CA ALA A 88 29.91 18.80 -4.83
C ALA A 88 28.97 17.79 -5.51
N THR A 89 29.20 17.46 -6.79
CA THR A 89 28.43 16.40 -7.48
C THR A 89 28.72 15.00 -6.96
N LEU A 90 29.95 14.73 -6.53
CA LEU A 90 30.35 13.44 -5.94
C LEU A 90 29.79 13.25 -4.53
N VAL A 91 29.91 14.28 -3.69
CA VAL A 91 29.42 14.32 -2.30
C VAL A 91 27.91 14.52 -2.22
N LYS A 92 27.27 14.88 -3.35
CA LYS A 92 25.81 15.12 -3.47
C LYS A 92 25.31 16.26 -2.58
N ARG A 93 26.14 17.27 -2.33
CA ARG A 93 25.82 18.39 -1.44
C ARG A 93 26.23 19.71 -2.08
N PHE A 94 25.41 20.74 -1.91
CA PHE A 94 25.64 22.10 -2.43
C PHE A 94 25.82 22.24 -3.95
N ILE A 95 25.43 21.24 -4.75
CA ILE A 95 25.59 21.22 -6.22
C ILE A 95 25.10 22.52 -6.88
N ILE A 96 23.86 22.92 -6.60
CA ILE A 96 23.23 24.11 -7.18
C ILE A 96 24.06 25.36 -6.88
N PHE A 97 24.54 25.51 -5.65
CA PHE A 97 25.31 26.66 -5.22
C PHE A 97 26.69 26.70 -5.87
N THR A 98 27.43 25.59 -5.85
CA THR A 98 28.79 25.53 -6.41
C THR A 98 28.81 25.66 -7.93
N SER A 99 27.83 25.06 -8.63
CA SER A 99 27.68 25.22 -10.09
C SER A 99 27.31 26.65 -10.47
N GLY A 100 26.44 27.30 -9.69
CA GLY A 100 26.09 28.70 -9.90
C GLY A 100 27.28 29.62 -9.69
N MET A 101 28.05 29.40 -8.62
CA MET A 101 29.28 30.15 -8.34
C MET A 101 30.29 30.01 -9.47
N PHE A 102 30.50 28.79 -9.99
CA PHE A 102 31.39 28.57 -11.12
C PHE A 102 30.94 29.29 -12.39
N ALA A 103 29.64 29.27 -12.70
CA ALA A 103 29.10 29.99 -13.86
C ALA A 103 29.34 31.51 -13.73
N VAL A 104 29.06 32.10 -12.56
CA VAL A 104 29.33 33.52 -12.31
C VAL A 104 30.82 33.82 -12.44
N LEU A 105 31.67 33.02 -11.80
CA LEU A 105 33.12 33.18 -11.83
C LEU A 105 33.68 33.12 -13.26
N TYR A 106 33.19 32.17 -14.07
CA TYR A 106 33.56 32.04 -15.48
C TYR A 106 33.16 33.28 -16.28
N LEU A 107 31.92 33.78 -16.13
CA LEU A 107 31.45 34.95 -16.85
C LEU A 107 32.26 36.20 -16.47
N VAL A 108 32.56 36.38 -15.19
CA VAL A 108 33.42 37.47 -14.70
C VAL A 108 34.83 37.37 -15.30
N ALA A 109 35.43 36.18 -15.30
CA ALA A 109 36.73 35.95 -15.93
C ALA A 109 36.74 36.26 -17.42
N LEU A 110 35.67 35.89 -18.13
CA LEU A 110 35.51 36.13 -19.56
C LEU A 110 35.39 37.62 -19.87
N ILE A 111 34.59 38.37 -19.11
CA ILE A 111 34.45 39.82 -19.26
C ILE A 111 35.77 40.54 -18.90
N ALA A 112 36.43 40.09 -17.85
CA ALA A 112 37.70 40.67 -17.41
C ALA A 112 38.87 40.33 -18.34
N TRP A 113 38.75 39.32 -19.20
CA TRP A 113 39.84 38.75 -20.00
C TRP A 113 40.77 39.79 -20.66
N PRO A 114 40.26 40.81 -21.38
CA PRO A 114 41.12 41.80 -22.04
C PRO A 114 42.02 42.58 -21.07
N ALA A 115 41.55 42.81 -19.84
CA ALA A 115 42.30 43.55 -18.83
C ALA A 115 43.38 42.70 -18.12
N LEU A 116 43.30 41.36 -18.24
CA LEU A 116 44.20 40.43 -17.55
C LEU A 116 45.50 40.17 -18.33
N LEU A 117 45.55 40.52 -19.61
CA LEU A 117 46.73 40.33 -20.47
C LEU A 117 47.87 41.31 -20.12
N ASN A 118 49.10 40.86 -20.37
CA ASN A 118 50.32 41.67 -20.24
C ASN A 118 50.29 42.90 -21.15
N THR A 119 49.84 42.70 -22.39
CA THR A 119 49.68 43.73 -23.41
C THR A 119 48.21 43.77 -23.84
N PRO A 120 47.38 44.69 -23.30
CA PRO A 120 45.96 44.76 -23.65
C PRO A 120 45.69 44.95 -25.15
N ASP A 121 46.59 45.63 -25.85
CA ASP A 121 46.52 45.86 -27.29
C ASP A 121 47.26 44.80 -28.13
N GLY A 122 47.90 43.83 -27.46
CA GLY A 122 48.60 42.72 -28.11
C GLY A 122 47.63 41.69 -28.67
N VAL A 123 47.96 41.12 -29.84
CA VAL A 123 47.19 40.01 -30.42
C VAL A 123 47.61 38.71 -29.73
N LEU A 124 46.66 38.04 -29.07
CA LEU A 124 46.88 36.73 -28.47
C LEU A 124 47.11 35.68 -29.56
N ASP A 125 48.08 34.79 -29.36
CA ASP A 125 48.24 33.65 -30.27
C ASP A 125 47.17 32.57 -29.98
N GLY A 126 46.36 32.27 -30.99
CA GLY A 126 45.25 31.33 -30.85
C GLY A 126 44.02 31.88 -30.14
N LYS A 127 43.27 31.01 -29.47
CA LYS A 127 41.99 31.32 -28.80
C LYS A 127 42.16 31.37 -27.29
N PRO A 128 41.46 32.24 -26.55
CA PRO A 128 41.47 32.21 -25.09
C PRO A 128 41.14 30.82 -24.58
N TRP A 129 41.94 30.27 -23.67
CA TRP A 129 41.71 28.93 -23.12
C TRP A 129 40.33 28.79 -22.45
N LEU A 130 39.72 29.90 -22.00
CA LEU A 130 38.35 29.97 -21.50
C LEU A 130 37.30 29.46 -22.50
N TRP A 131 37.59 29.45 -23.80
CA TRP A 131 36.74 28.88 -24.85
C TRP A 131 36.29 27.46 -24.51
N TYR A 132 37.24 26.62 -24.09
CA TYR A 132 37.02 25.19 -23.86
C TYR A 132 36.11 24.93 -22.65
N LEU A 133 35.89 25.92 -21.78
CA LEU A 133 35.01 25.81 -20.61
C LEU A 133 33.65 26.49 -20.80
N CYS A 134 33.39 27.12 -21.94
CA CYS A 134 32.14 27.85 -22.19
C CYS A 134 30.89 26.95 -22.08
N THR A 135 30.95 25.75 -22.65
CA THR A 135 29.88 24.75 -22.57
C THR A 135 29.71 24.19 -21.16
N VAL A 136 30.80 24.07 -20.39
CA VAL A 136 30.74 23.65 -18.98
C VAL A 136 30.07 24.71 -18.12
N ALA A 137 30.40 25.99 -18.33
CA ALA A 137 29.81 27.10 -17.61
C ALA A 137 28.32 27.27 -17.91
N THR A 138 27.92 27.15 -19.19
CA THR A 138 26.49 27.16 -19.58
C THR A 138 25.72 25.96 -19.04
N SER A 139 26.34 24.78 -18.98
CA SER A 139 25.77 23.59 -18.30
C SER A 139 25.58 23.81 -16.80
N CYS A 140 26.57 24.42 -16.14
CA CYS A 140 26.50 24.75 -14.71
C CYS A 140 25.40 25.77 -14.42
N ALA A 141 25.24 26.79 -15.28
CA ALA A 141 24.15 27.74 -15.20
C ALA A 141 22.78 27.05 -15.40
N ALA A 142 22.66 26.14 -16.36
CA ALA A 142 21.43 25.36 -16.59
C ALA A 142 21.04 24.44 -15.42
N VAL A 143 22.02 23.96 -14.65
CA VAL A 143 21.77 23.20 -13.41
C VAL A 143 21.38 24.12 -12.24
N SER A 144 22.01 25.29 -12.14
CA SER A 144 21.89 26.16 -10.96
C SER A 144 20.72 27.14 -11.02
N PHE A 145 20.53 27.79 -12.16
CA PHE A 145 19.63 28.94 -12.27
C PHE A 145 18.21 28.54 -12.68
N PRO A 146 17.20 29.36 -12.35
CA PRO A 146 15.86 29.25 -12.92
C PRO A 146 15.90 29.33 -14.45
N LEU A 147 14.93 28.71 -15.13
CA LEU A 147 14.87 28.60 -16.59
C LEU A 147 15.17 29.93 -17.31
N TRP A 148 14.54 31.02 -16.86
CA TRP A 148 14.71 32.33 -17.48
C TRP A 148 16.15 32.84 -17.40
N TRP A 149 16.77 32.80 -16.22
CA TRP A 149 18.17 33.20 -16.03
C TRP A 149 19.15 32.25 -16.71
N ALA A 150 18.86 30.96 -16.74
CA ALA A 150 19.66 29.99 -17.48
C ALA A 150 19.65 30.28 -18.98
N MET A 151 18.48 30.56 -19.58
CA MET A 151 18.36 30.97 -20.99
C MET A 151 19.13 32.26 -21.28
N THR A 152 19.04 33.26 -20.41
CA THR A 152 19.81 34.50 -20.55
C THR A 152 21.30 34.21 -20.50
N TYR A 153 21.76 33.39 -19.55
CA TYR A 153 23.17 33.05 -19.41
C TYR A 153 23.71 32.26 -20.62
N THR A 154 22.95 31.28 -21.13
CA THR A 154 23.35 30.46 -22.29
C THR A 154 23.41 31.24 -23.61
N LEU A 155 22.84 32.44 -23.66
CA LEU A 155 23.04 33.39 -24.75
C LEU A 155 24.18 34.36 -24.45
N LEU A 156 24.17 34.96 -23.25
CA LEU A 156 25.10 36.02 -22.86
C LEU A 156 26.55 35.55 -22.85
N ALA A 157 26.86 34.39 -22.27
CA ALA A 157 28.24 33.92 -22.13
C ALA A 157 28.90 33.64 -23.50
N PRO A 158 28.28 32.87 -24.42
CA PRO A 158 28.81 32.70 -25.78
C PRO A 158 28.94 34.00 -26.58
N ILE A 159 27.97 34.92 -26.49
CA ILE A 159 28.04 36.22 -27.18
C ILE A 159 29.22 37.03 -26.66
N THR A 160 29.42 37.06 -25.33
CA THR A 160 30.56 37.73 -24.70
C THR A 160 31.88 37.12 -25.19
N TYR A 161 31.95 35.80 -25.30
CA TYR A 161 33.13 35.14 -25.86
C TYR A 161 33.36 35.52 -27.33
N GLY A 162 32.30 35.52 -28.16
CA GLY A 162 32.39 35.92 -29.56
C GLY A 162 32.91 37.35 -29.72
N ILE A 163 32.50 38.27 -28.85
CA ILE A 163 33.04 39.63 -28.80
C ILE A 163 34.53 39.60 -28.43
N VAL A 164 34.89 38.93 -27.32
CA VAL A 164 36.29 38.80 -26.88
C VAL A 164 37.17 38.22 -28.00
N ARG A 165 36.67 37.24 -28.75
CA ARG A 165 37.37 36.56 -29.84
C ARG A 165 37.77 37.50 -30.98
N VAL A 166 36.98 38.53 -31.24
CA VAL A 166 37.25 39.56 -32.28
C VAL A 166 38.23 40.61 -31.78
N LEU A 167 38.30 40.87 -30.47
CA LEU A 167 39.30 41.78 -29.91
C LEU A 167 40.73 41.22 -30.08
N PRO A 168 41.77 42.07 -30.17
CA PRO A 168 43.17 41.64 -30.16
C PRO A 168 43.48 40.69 -29.00
N ALA A 169 42.94 41.01 -27.82
CA ALA A 169 43.04 40.20 -26.61
C ALA A 169 42.49 38.77 -26.74
N GLY A 170 41.56 38.51 -27.65
CA GLY A 170 41.05 37.17 -27.94
C GLY A 170 41.61 36.54 -29.20
N GLY A 171 42.66 37.14 -29.78
CA GLY A 171 43.36 36.67 -30.97
C GLY A 171 42.99 37.37 -32.26
N GLY A 172 42.23 38.47 -32.18
CA GLY A 172 41.95 39.35 -33.33
C GLY A 172 41.27 38.63 -34.49
N ALA A 173 40.38 37.67 -34.20
CA ALA A 173 39.76 36.85 -35.22
C ALA A 173 38.83 37.66 -36.13
N ASP A 174 38.63 37.18 -37.36
CA ASP A 174 37.63 37.72 -38.26
C ASP A 174 36.23 37.74 -37.57
N PRO A 175 35.44 38.82 -37.70
CA PRO A 175 34.12 38.92 -37.09
C PRO A 175 33.18 37.75 -37.42
N MET A 176 33.28 37.18 -38.63
CA MET A 176 32.52 35.99 -39.00
C MET A 176 32.94 34.78 -38.17
N LEU A 177 34.24 34.59 -37.93
CA LEU A 177 34.74 33.47 -37.14
C LEU A 177 34.31 33.59 -35.66
N GLY A 178 34.39 34.80 -35.10
CA GLY A 178 33.90 35.07 -33.74
C GLY A 178 32.38 34.85 -33.61
N ALA A 179 31.60 35.24 -34.62
CA ALA A 179 30.17 34.99 -34.67
C ALA A 179 29.84 33.49 -34.78
N LEU A 180 30.59 32.75 -35.60
CA LEU A 180 30.45 31.29 -35.72
C LEU A 180 30.76 30.59 -34.40
N ASP A 181 31.86 30.94 -33.73
CA ASP A 181 32.21 30.39 -32.41
C ASP A 181 31.10 30.64 -31.38
N ALA A 182 30.56 31.88 -31.32
CA ALA A 182 29.44 32.19 -30.45
C ALA A 182 28.19 31.38 -30.80
N PHE A 183 27.85 31.27 -32.08
CA PHE A 183 26.69 30.50 -32.55
C PHE A 183 26.80 29.01 -32.21
N TYR A 184 27.98 28.41 -32.43
CA TYR A 184 28.24 27.02 -32.06
C TYR A 184 28.09 26.79 -30.56
N ALA A 185 28.63 27.69 -29.72
CA ALA A 185 28.51 27.59 -28.27
C ALA A 185 27.07 27.81 -27.77
N ILE A 186 26.30 28.72 -28.40
CA ILE A 186 24.86 28.89 -28.12
C ILE A 186 24.12 27.61 -28.45
N LEU A 187 24.32 27.04 -29.64
CA LEU A 187 23.63 25.82 -30.06
C LEU A 187 23.86 24.69 -29.05
N LEU A 188 25.12 24.45 -28.67
CA LEU A 188 25.48 23.43 -27.69
C LEU A 188 24.87 23.71 -26.30
N GLY A 189 24.95 24.97 -25.84
CA GLY A 189 24.37 25.40 -24.57
C GLY A 189 22.84 25.26 -24.51
N GLN A 190 22.15 25.57 -25.61
CA GLN A 190 20.70 25.41 -25.72
C GLN A 190 20.30 23.94 -25.75
N VAL A 191 21.02 23.08 -26.47
CA VAL A 191 20.78 21.63 -26.44
C VAL A 191 20.90 21.08 -25.02
N VAL A 192 21.95 21.46 -24.29
CA VAL A 192 22.12 21.05 -22.88
C VAL A 192 20.98 21.57 -22.00
N LEU A 193 20.59 22.83 -22.16
CA LEU A 193 19.47 23.42 -21.43
C LEU A 193 18.14 22.70 -21.73
N ILE A 194 17.85 22.39 -22.99
CA ILE A 194 16.66 21.62 -23.39
C ILE A 194 16.68 20.23 -22.74
N ILE A 195 17.80 19.52 -22.78
CA ILE A 195 17.90 18.20 -22.16
C ILE A 195 17.65 18.29 -20.65
N ILE A 196 18.28 19.23 -19.95
CA ILE A 196 18.11 19.41 -18.50
C ILE A 196 16.66 19.76 -18.15
N THR A 197 16.05 20.67 -18.91
CA THR A 197 14.67 21.13 -18.67
C THR A 197 13.64 20.03 -18.97
N MET A 198 13.82 19.30 -20.09
CA MET A 198 13.01 18.14 -20.43
C MET A 198 13.07 17.08 -19.33
N LEU A 199 14.26 16.75 -18.83
CA LEU A 199 14.42 15.79 -17.74
C LEU A 199 13.73 16.27 -16.45
N ARG A 200 13.81 17.57 -16.12
CA ARG A 200 13.09 18.15 -14.96
C ARG A 200 11.58 18.10 -15.14
N GLN A 201 11.06 18.42 -16.34
CA GLN A 201 9.63 18.40 -16.63
C GLN A 201 9.06 16.98 -16.59
N ALA A 202 9.74 16.01 -17.22
CA ALA A 202 9.34 14.60 -17.18
C ALA A 202 9.26 14.08 -15.74
N THR A 203 10.22 14.49 -14.90
CA THR A 203 10.24 14.14 -13.49
C THR A 203 9.05 14.73 -12.72
N ALA A 204 8.76 16.01 -12.90
CA ALA A 204 7.63 16.67 -12.25
C ALA A 204 6.28 16.05 -12.66
N ALA A 205 6.14 15.69 -13.94
CA ALA A 205 4.96 14.99 -14.44
C ALA A 205 4.78 13.62 -13.75
N VAL A 206 5.86 12.85 -13.59
CA VAL A 206 5.83 11.57 -12.86
C VAL A 206 5.43 11.79 -11.40
N ASP A 207 6.04 12.73 -10.69
CA ASP A 207 5.73 13.02 -9.28
C ASP A 207 4.25 13.38 -9.09
N THR A 208 3.69 14.21 -9.99
CA THR A 208 2.26 14.58 -9.94
C THR A 208 1.33 13.38 -10.20
N ALA A 209 1.67 12.53 -11.17
CA ALA A 209 0.90 11.33 -11.47
C ALA A 209 0.92 10.33 -10.31
N GLN A 210 2.07 10.15 -9.67
CA GLN A 210 2.19 9.27 -8.49
C GLN A 210 1.37 9.77 -7.31
N THR A 211 1.46 11.08 -7.02
CA THR A 211 0.72 11.69 -5.91
C THR A 211 -0.79 11.54 -6.13
N ASN A 212 -1.26 11.81 -7.36
CA ASN A 212 -2.67 11.65 -7.71
C ASN A 212 -3.13 10.19 -7.61
N ALA A 213 -2.34 9.23 -8.08
CA ALA A 213 -2.68 7.81 -7.99
C ALA A 213 -2.81 7.35 -6.53
N LEU A 214 -1.92 7.82 -5.65
CA LEU A 214 -1.92 7.47 -4.23
C LEU A 214 -3.15 8.05 -3.51
N HIS A 215 -3.55 9.28 -3.85
CA HIS A 215 -4.79 9.88 -3.37
C HIS A 215 -6.02 9.07 -3.82
N THR A 216 -6.14 8.74 -5.12
CA THR A 216 -7.26 7.96 -5.64
C THR A 216 -7.35 6.57 -4.99
N TYR A 217 -6.22 5.89 -4.82
CA TYR A 217 -6.18 4.59 -4.16
C TYR A 217 -6.62 4.68 -2.69
N SER A 218 -6.16 5.70 -1.95
CA SER A 218 -6.56 5.90 -0.54
C SER A 218 -8.07 6.16 -0.39
N ALA A 219 -8.67 6.88 -1.33
CA ALA A 219 -10.12 7.13 -1.34
C ALA A 219 -10.89 5.85 -1.64
N ALA A 220 -10.45 5.07 -2.62
CA ALA A 220 -11.06 3.78 -2.98
C ALA A 220 -11.01 2.78 -1.82
N VAL A 221 -9.87 2.66 -1.12
CA VAL A 221 -9.73 1.78 0.05
C VAL A 221 -10.69 2.18 1.19
N ARG A 222 -10.81 3.49 1.48
CA ARG A 222 -11.77 3.97 2.49
C ARG A 222 -13.20 3.66 2.11
N GLN A 223 -13.56 3.91 0.85
CA GLN A 223 -14.91 3.63 0.36
C GLN A 223 -15.23 2.14 0.43
N HIS A 224 -14.27 1.28 0.05
CA HIS A 224 -14.44 -0.16 0.16
C HIS A 224 -14.59 -0.61 1.62
N ALA A 225 -13.80 -0.06 2.55
CA ALA A 225 -13.94 -0.35 3.97
C ALA A 225 -15.32 0.04 4.51
N THR A 226 -15.83 1.23 4.15
CA THR A 226 -17.19 1.68 4.53
C THR A 226 -18.28 0.82 3.89
N GLU A 227 -18.08 0.36 2.66
CA GLU A 227 -19.04 -0.52 1.98
C GLU A 227 -19.10 -1.90 2.65
N VAL A 228 -17.95 -2.47 3.03
CA VAL A 228 -17.88 -3.72 3.80
C VAL A 228 -18.57 -3.57 5.16
N GLU A 229 -18.30 -2.50 5.89
CA GLU A 229 -18.96 -2.19 7.16
C GLU A 229 -20.49 -2.09 6.99
N ARG A 230 -20.95 -1.40 5.95
CA ARG A 230 -22.37 -1.25 5.66
C ARG A 230 -23.05 -2.57 5.32
N VAL A 231 -22.43 -3.40 4.47
CA VAL A 231 -22.96 -4.72 4.14
C VAL A 231 -23.07 -5.60 5.39
N GLN A 232 -22.09 -5.52 6.29
CA GLN A 232 -22.11 -6.27 7.54
C GLN A 232 -23.19 -5.79 8.50
N VAL A 233 -23.37 -4.47 8.63
CA VAL A 233 -24.48 -3.89 9.42
C VAL A 233 -25.83 -4.25 8.82
N ASP A 234 -26.01 -4.14 7.50
CA ASP A 234 -27.26 -4.47 6.82
C ASP A 234 -27.63 -5.95 7.02
N ALA A 235 -26.64 -6.86 6.99
CA ALA A 235 -26.86 -8.28 7.28
C ALA A 235 -27.32 -8.52 8.73
N ILE A 236 -26.66 -7.88 9.71
CA ILE A 236 -27.05 -7.98 11.13
C ILE A 236 -28.47 -7.44 11.35
N VAL A 237 -28.76 -6.27 10.80
CA VAL A 237 -30.08 -5.62 10.92
C VAL A 237 -31.15 -6.49 10.28
N HIS A 238 -30.94 -6.96 9.06
CA HIS A 238 -31.93 -7.73 8.34
C HIS A 238 -32.25 -9.03 9.08
N ASP A 239 -31.25 -9.82 9.48
CA ASP A 239 -31.51 -11.16 9.99
C ASP A 239 -31.98 -11.17 11.45
N SER A 240 -31.44 -10.29 12.30
CA SER A 240 -31.83 -10.24 13.72
C SER A 240 -33.18 -9.54 13.92
N VAL A 241 -33.45 -8.44 13.21
CA VAL A 241 -34.68 -7.67 13.37
C VAL A 241 -35.86 -8.34 12.67
N LEU A 242 -35.70 -8.89 11.46
CA LEU A 242 -36.80 -9.64 10.83
C LEU A 242 -37.15 -10.89 11.62
N ALA A 243 -36.16 -11.62 12.13
CA ALA A 243 -36.43 -12.79 12.97
C ALA A 243 -37.22 -12.40 14.23
N ALA A 244 -36.84 -11.30 14.90
CA ALA A 244 -37.58 -10.80 16.06
C ALA A 244 -39.02 -10.36 15.71
N LEU A 245 -39.20 -9.62 14.61
CA LEU A 245 -40.51 -9.14 14.17
C LEU A 245 -41.43 -10.28 13.70
N LEU A 246 -40.89 -11.28 12.99
CA LEU A 246 -41.64 -12.47 12.57
C LEU A 246 -42.06 -13.31 13.78
N SER A 247 -41.17 -13.47 14.76
CA SER A 247 -41.46 -14.17 16.01
C SER A 247 -42.53 -13.44 16.83
N ALA A 248 -42.47 -12.10 16.88
CA ALA A 248 -43.50 -11.26 17.51
C ALA A 248 -44.84 -11.35 16.77
N ALA A 249 -44.85 -11.35 15.44
CA ALA A 249 -46.06 -11.47 14.63
C ALA A 249 -46.74 -12.84 14.77
N ALA A 250 -45.97 -13.91 15.00
CA ALA A 250 -46.47 -15.26 15.22
C ALA A 250 -46.90 -15.54 16.68
N ALA A 251 -46.54 -14.66 17.63
CA ALA A 251 -46.78 -14.87 19.04
C ALA A 251 -48.28 -14.80 19.39
N SER A 252 -48.88 -15.97 19.63
CA SER A 252 -50.31 -16.10 19.94
C SER A 252 -50.60 -16.39 21.42
N THR A 253 -49.54 -16.58 22.22
CA THR A 253 -49.62 -16.97 23.64
C THR A 253 -48.74 -16.04 24.50
N PRO A 254 -49.02 -15.90 25.81
CA PRO A 254 -48.22 -15.06 26.70
C PRO A 254 -46.73 -15.45 26.70
N LYS A 255 -46.46 -16.76 26.69
CA LYS A 255 -45.10 -17.34 26.67
C LYS A 255 -44.38 -17.08 25.33
N ALA A 256 -45.10 -17.10 24.21
CA ALA A 256 -44.54 -16.73 22.90
C ALA A 256 -44.23 -15.23 22.79
N SER A 257 -45.03 -14.37 23.43
CA SER A 257 -44.75 -12.93 23.51
C SER A 257 -43.48 -12.64 24.34
N GLU A 258 -43.26 -13.37 25.43
CA GLU A 258 -42.00 -13.26 26.20
C GLU A 258 -40.78 -13.68 25.39
N LEU A 259 -40.88 -14.76 24.61
CA LEU A 259 -39.81 -15.23 23.72
C LEU A 259 -39.46 -14.19 22.66
N ALA A 260 -40.48 -13.62 21.99
CA ALA A 260 -40.27 -12.57 20.99
C ALA A 260 -39.66 -11.30 21.60
N ALA A 261 -40.05 -10.93 22.82
CA ALA A 261 -39.45 -9.82 23.56
C ALA A 261 -37.99 -10.09 23.97
N GLY A 262 -37.64 -11.34 24.29
CA GLY A 262 -36.27 -11.78 24.50
C GLY A 262 -35.42 -11.64 23.25
N MET A 263 -35.88 -12.19 22.12
CA MET A 263 -35.20 -12.10 20.82
C MET A 263 -34.98 -10.64 20.37
N ALA A 264 -35.96 -9.77 20.61
CA ALA A 264 -35.82 -8.34 20.30
C ALA A 264 -34.76 -7.66 21.17
N ARG A 265 -34.65 -8.00 22.45
CA ARG A 265 -33.58 -7.49 23.34
C ARG A 265 -32.21 -7.99 22.91
N ASP A 266 -32.10 -9.24 22.50
CA ASP A 266 -30.84 -9.83 22.03
C ASP A 266 -30.39 -9.17 20.72
N ALA A 267 -31.32 -8.92 19.77
CA ALA A 267 -31.04 -8.20 18.53
C ALA A 267 -30.57 -6.75 18.78
N ILE A 268 -31.21 -6.04 19.72
CA ILE A 268 -30.79 -4.68 20.12
C ILE A 268 -29.39 -4.70 20.76
N THR A 269 -29.11 -5.71 21.58
CA THR A 269 -27.80 -5.86 22.23
C THR A 269 -26.71 -6.12 21.19
N GLN A 270 -26.95 -7.01 20.22
CA GLN A 270 -26.03 -7.25 19.10
C GLN A 270 -25.80 -6.00 18.24
N LEU A 271 -26.83 -5.20 17.97
CA LEU A 271 -26.68 -3.97 17.20
C LEU A 271 -25.83 -2.92 17.96
N ASN A 272 -26.00 -2.82 19.28
CA ASN A 272 -25.21 -1.95 20.12
C ASN A 272 -23.74 -2.42 20.22
N GLU A 273 -23.52 -3.73 20.27
CA GLU A 273 -22.19 -4.33 20.28
C GLU A 273 -21.48 -4.19 18.93
N ALA A 274 -22.18 -4.32 17.80
CA ALA A 274 -21.63 -4.10 16.46
C ALA A 274 -21.23 -2.63 16.21
N GLY A 275 -21.90 -1.67 16.86
CA GLY A 275 -21.49 -0.27 16.89
C GLY A 275 -20.34 0.04 17.86
N SER A 276 -19.91 -0.94 18.66
CA SER A 276 -18.86 -0.81 19.66
C SER A 276 -17.59 -1.52 19.16
N ILE A 277 -16.45 -0.82 19.21
CA ILE A 277 -15.13 -1.34 18.82
C ILE A 277 -14.86 -2.67 19.57
N PRO A 278 -14.35 -3.74 18.92
CA PRO A 278 -14.21 -5.06 19.54
C PRO A 278 -13.40 -4.95 20.84
N ALA A 279 -14.03 -5.34 21.95
CA ALA A 279 -13.35 -5.40 23.24
C ALA A 279 -12.29 -6.50 23.20
N ASN A 280 -11.09 -6.15 23.68
CA ASN A 280 -9.87 -6.95 23.68
C ASN A 280 -10.08 -8.40 24.19
N ASP A 281 -9.43 -9.34 23.52
CA ASP A 281 -9.69 -10.79 23.55
C ASP A 281 -9.07 -11.55 24.75
N GLU A 282 -8.85 -10.87 25.88
CA GLU A 282 -8.06 -11.39 27.02
C GLU A 282 -8.92 -12.00 28.15
N ASN A 283 -10.24 -11.86 28.11
CA ASN A 283 -11.10 -12.40 29.17
C ASN A 283 -11.34 -13.90 28.98
N MET A 284 -10.84 -14.71 29.91
CA MET A 284 -11.13 -16.14 30.00
C MET A 284 -12.34 -16.39 30.90
N VAL A 285 -13.25 -17.24 30.44
CA VAL A 285 -14.47 -17.66 31.15
C VAL A 285 -14.35 -19.14 31.53
N PRO A 286 -14.53 -19.50 32.81
CA PRO A 286 -14.52 -20.91 33.23
C PRO A 286 -15.65 -21.69 32.57
N PHE A 287 -15.36 -22.90 32.09
CA PHE A 287 -16.34 -23.78 31.43
C PHE A 287 -17.53 -24.11 32.33
N ALA A 288 -17.33 -24.19 33.65
CA ALA A 288 -18.42 -24.34 34.62
C ALA A 288 -19.48 -23.23 34.48
N THR A 289 -19.05 -21.98 34.25
CA THR A 289 -19.95 -20.84 34.03
C THR A 289 -20.80 -21.02 32.77
N LEU A 290 -20.21 -21.57 31.70
CA LEU A 290 -20.93 -21.89 30.48
C LEU A 290 -21.97 -23.00 30.72
N LYS A 291 -21.59 -24.07 31.44
CA LYS A 291 -22.51 -25.16 31.82
C LYS A 291 -23.70 -24.62 32.60
N ASP A 292 -23.45 -23.77 33.60
CA ASP A 292 -24.48 -23.16 34.44
C ASP A 292 -25.42 -22.27 33.62
N ARG A 293 -24.88 -21.48 32.69
CA ARG A 293 -25.69 -20.65 31.78
C ARG A 293 -26.59 -21.50 30.88
N ILE A 294 -26.09 -22.59 30.32
CA ILE A 294 -26.87 -23.49 29.46
C ILE A 294 -27.97 -24.17 30.27
N ARG A 295 -27.66 -24.65 31.48
CA ARG A 295 -28.65 -25.23 32.40
C ARG A 295 -29.73 -24.23 32.78
N ALA A 296 -29.34 -23.02 33.19
CA ALA A 296 -30.28 -21.96 33.55
C ALA A 296 -31.17 -21.50 32.38
N MET A 297 -30.72 -21.65 31.13
CA MET A 297 -31.55 -21.44 29.93
C MET A 297 -32.52 -22.60 29.73
N ALA A 298 -32.06 -23.84 29.85
CA ALA A 298 -32.90 -25.03 29.71
C ALA A 298 -34.02 -25.10 30.76
N ASP A 299 -33.73 -24.69 32.01
CA ASP A 299 -34.70 -24.67 33.11
C ASP A 299 -35.87 -23.68 32.90
N ARG A 300 -35.81 -22.82 31.87
CA ARG A 300 -36.91 -21.92 31.49
C ARG A 300 -38.02 -22.63 30.73
N PHE A 301 -37.77 -23.86 30.28
CA PHE A 301 -38.70 -24.68 29.52
C PHE A 301 -39.33 -25.74 30.42
N ASP A 302 -40.59 -26.11 30.14
CA ASP A 302 -41.34 -27.06 30.98
C ASP A 302 -40.99 -28.52 30.60
N GLU A 303 -40.34 -28.71 29.45
CA GLU A 303 -39.90 -29.98 28.92
C GLU A 303 -38.62 -30.47 29.64
N PRO A 304 -38.61 -31.68 30.21
CA PRO A 304 -37.44 -32.19 30.91
C PRO A 304 -36.29 -32.44 29.93
N ILE A 305 -35.10 -31.91 30.27
CA ILE A 305 -33.85 -32.14 29.55
C ILE A 305 -32.87 -32.82 30.51
N GLU A 306 -32.35 -33.97 30.11
CA GLU A 306 -31.36 -34.71 30.89
C GLU A 306 -29.97 -34.10 30.71
N PHE A 307 -29.34 -33.68 31.80
CA PHE A 307 -27.97 -33.16 31.78
C PHE A 307 -26.98 -34.26 32.18
N ILE A 308 -26.05 -34.56 31.27
CA ILE A 308 -24.96 -35.52 31.49
C ILE A 308 -23.65 -34.72 31.58
N ASP A 309 -23.24 -34.42 32.80
CA ASP A 309 -21.98 -33.72 33.07
C ASP A 309 -20.83 -34.72 33.27
N CYS A 310 -19.66 -34.41 32.70
CA CYS A 310 -18.39 -35.01 33.11
C CYS A 310 -17.50 -33.98 33.82
N GLU A 311 -16.58 -34.47 34.67
CA GLU A 311 -15.66 -33.64 35.46
C GLU A 311 -14.63 -32.94 34.56
N ALA A 312 -14.92 -31.69 34.19
CA ALA A 312 -14.03 -30.80 33.46
C ALA A 312 -13.91 -29.45 34.18
N GLU A 313 -13.58 -29.49 35.48
CA GLU A 313 -13.65 -28.33 36.38
C GLU A 313 -12.58 -27.25 36.11
N ASN A 314 -11.47 -27.61 35.46
CA ASN A 314 -10.32 -26.72 35.24
C ASN A 314 -10.23 -26.09 33.82
N LEU A 315 -11.26 -26.25 32.98
CA LEU A 315 -11.27 -25.69 31.63
C LEU A 315 -11.70 -24.22 31.62
N SER A 316 -11.01 -23.37 30.88
CA SER A 316 -11.41 -21.98 30.60
C SER A 316 -11.35 -21.68 29.11
N LEU A 317 -12.29 -20.87 28.64
CA LEU A 317 -12.51 -20.53 27.24
C LEU A 317 -12.37 -19.01 27.05
N PRO A 318 -11.89 -18.50 25.92
CA PRO A 318 -12.05 -17.10 25.57
C PRO A 318 -13.51 -16.66 25.65
N ALA A 319 -13.77 -15.42 26.08
CA ALA A 319 -15.13 -14.91 26.23
C ALA A 319 -15.95 -14.99 24.93
N HIS A 320 -15.34 -14.68 23.78
CA HIS A 320 -15.97 -14.81 22.47
C HIS A 320 -16.37 -16.27 22.15
N ALA A 321 -15.52 -17.23 22.52
CA ALA A 321 -15.80 -18.64 22.34
C ALA A 321 -16.91 -19.11 23.28
N SER A 322 -16.85 -18.74 24.56
CA SER A 322 -17.91 -19.04 25.53
C SER A 322 -19.28 -18.54 25.05
N GLU A 323 -19.35 -17.34 24.49
CA GLU A 323 -20.60 -16.77 23.98
C GLU A 323 -21.08 -17.45 22.69
N ALA A 324 -20.16 -17.79 21.78
CA ALA A 324 -20.48 -18.53 20.57
C ALA A 324 -21.04 -19.93 20.89
N LEU A 325 -20.42 -20.66 21.81
CA LEU A 325 -20.88 -21.97 22.26
C LEU A 325 -22.21 -21.89 23.01
N TYR A 326 -22.40 -20.87 23.86
CA TYR A 326 -23.68 -20.63 24.56
C TYR A 326 -24.81 -20.39 23.56
N SER A 327 -24.62 -19.44 22.64
CA SER A 327 -25.61 -19.10 21.61
C SER A 327 -26.00 -20.31 20.77
N ALA A 328 -25.01 -21.10 20.33
CA ALA A 328 -25.23 -22.32 19.55
C ALA A 328 -26.04 -23.36 20.33
N SER A 329 -25.70 -23.57 21.61
CA SER A 329 -26.40 -24.52 22.49
C SER A 329 -27.83 -24.09 22.78
N ALA A 330 -28.06 -22.81 23.07
CA ALA A 330 -29.39 -22.26 23.31
C ALA A 330 -30.29 -22.44 22.07
N GLN A 331 -29.78 -22.15 20.87
CA GLN A 331 -30.54 -22.32 19.65
C GLN A 331 -30.84 -23.80 19.35
N ALA A 332 -29.90 -24.70 19.61
CA ALA A 332 -30.12 -26.14 19.47
C ALA A 332 -31.23 -26.65 20.40
N ILE A 333 -31.23 -26.22 21.67
CA ILE A 333 -32.28 -26.54 22.65
C ILE A 333 -33.64 -26.02 22.19
N VAL A 334 -33.71 -24.74 21.78
CA VAL A 334 -34.95 -24.12 21.27
C VAL A 334 -35.48 -24.88 20.07
N ASN A 335 -34.62 -25.25 19.11
CA ASN A 335 -35.02 -26.01 17.93
C ASN A 335 -35.60 -27.37 18.32
N SER A 336 -34.97 -28.07 19.27
CA SER A 336 -35.46 -29.35 19.77
C SER A 336 -36.83 -29.22 20.45
N ILE A 337 -37.04 -28.16 21.24
CA ILE A 337 -38.32 -27.92 21.91
C ILE A 337 -39.42 -27.61 20.89
N GLN A 338 -39.13 -26.77 19.91
CA GLN A 338 -40.13 -26.32 18.92
C GLN A 338 -40.44 -27.36 17.84
N HIS A 339 -39.49 -28.23 17.49
CA HIS A 339 -39.59 -29.04 16.28
C HIS A 339 -39.44 -30.56 16.49
N ALA A 340 -38.90 -31.03 17.62
CA ALA A 340 -38.67 -32.46 17.80
C ALA A 340 -39.95 -33.27 18.05
N GLY A 341 -41.00 -32.65 18.61
CA GLY A 341 -42.24 -33.35 18.99
C GLY A 341 -43.39 -33.18 18.00
N ALA A 342 -44.14 -34.26 17.75
CA ALA A 342 -45.51 -34.16 17.26
C ALA A 342 -46.44 -33.70 18.41
N PRO A 343 -47.55 -33.00 18.14
CA PRO A 343 -48.44 -32.50 19.20
C PRO A 343 -48.89 -33.63 20.16
N GLY A 344 -48.45 -33.56 21.42
CA GLY A 344 -48.83 -34.49 22.50
C GLY A 344 -47.85 -35.66 22.78
N GLU A 345 -46.73 -35.75 22.06
CA GLU A 345 -45.73 -36.82 22.25
C GLU A 345 -44.56 -36.36 23.13
N ARG A 346 -44.11 -37.21 24.07
CA ARG A 346 -42.93 -36.90 24.89
C ARG A 346 -41.66 -37.25 24.12
N VAL A 347 -40.80 -36.25 23.93
CA VAL A 347 -39.47 -36.43 23.32
C VAL A 347 -38.42 -36.45 24.42
N ALA A 348 -37.57 -37.47 24.42
CA ALA A 348 -36.40 -37.51 25.30
C ALA A 348 -35.34 -36.55 24.76
N ARG A 349 -34.78 -35.71 25.63
CA ARG A 349 -33.75 -34.72 25.28
C ARG A 349 -32.59 -34.84 26.25
N SER A 350 -31.37 -34.72 25.74
CA SER A 350 -30.18 -34.71 26.57
C SER A 350 -29.18 -33.65 26.11
N VAL A 351 -28.46 -33.10 27.08
CA VAL A 351 -27.32 -32.22 26.89
C VAL A 351 -26.13 -32.84 27.60
N ARG A 352 -25.09 -33.18 26.85
CA ARG A 352 -23.84 -33.73 27.35
C ARG A 352 -22.71 -32.73 27.14
N MET A 353 -21.98 -32.42 28.20
CA MET A 353 -20.91 -31.41 28.18
C MET A 353 -19.63 -32.00 28.75
N ASN A 354 -18.62 -32.16 27.90
CA ASN A 354 -17.36 -32.83 28.22
C ASN A 354 -16.15 -31.96 27.86
N SER A 355 -15.00 -32.24 28.46
CA SER A 355 -13.70 -31.79 27.92
C SER A 355 -13.31 -32.64 26.70
N ASN A 356 -12.60 -32.05 25.74
CA ASN A 356 -11.99 -32.79 24.64
C ASN A 356 -10.48 -32.98 24.84
N LEU A 357 -9.86 -33.83 24.01
CA LEU A 357 -8.43 -34.18 24.10
C LEU A 357 -7.49 -33.02 23.72
N LEU A 358 -8.03 -31.90 23.21
CA LEU A 358 -7.29 -30.75 22.71
C LEU A 358 -7.22 -29.62 23.76
N GLY A 359 -7.63 -29.90 24.99
CA GLY A 359 -7.71 -28.88 26.05
C GLY A 359 -8.90 -27.93 25.89
N GLY A 360 -9.96 -28.36 25.19
CA GLY A 360 -11.22 -27.64 25.04
C GLY A 360 -12.43 -28.48 25.48
N CYS A 361 -13.59 -28.30 24.85
CA CYS A 361 -14.84 -28.95 25.21
C CYS A 361 -15.63 -29.49 24.01
N THR A 362 -16.52 -30.43 24.31
CA THR A 362 -17.62 -30.85 23.43
C THR A 362 -18.96 -30.63 24.13
N ILE A 363 -19.94 -30.14 23.37
CA ILE A 363 -21.33 -29.98 23.79
C ILE A 363 -22.19 -30.74 22.79
N GLU A 364 -22.84 -31.80 23.26
CA GLU A 364 -23.77 -32.61 22.47
C GLU A 364 -25.20 -32.33 22.96
N ILE A 365 -26.06 -31.88 22.05
CA ILE A 365 -27.49 -31.71 22.29
C ILE A 365 -28.22 -32.73 21.42
N ALA A 366 -28.93 -33.66 22.04
CA ALA A 366 -29.63 -34.75 21.34
C ALA A 366 -31.11 -34.83 21.72
N ASP A 367 -31.94 -35.22 20.76
CA ASP A 367 -33.33 -35.54 20.97
C ASP A 367 -33.79 -36.79 20.22
N SER A 368 -34.81 -37.46 20.76
CA SER A 368 -35.43 -38.65 20.17
C SER A 368 -36.64 -38.31 19.30
N GLY A 369 -36.68 -37.11 18.71
CA GLY A 369 -37.86 -36.58 18.02
C GLY A 369 -38.10 -37.13 16.62
N VAL A 370 -39.01 -36.46 15.90
CA VAL A 370 -39.37 -36.81 14.51
C VAL A 370 -38.20 -36.69 13.53
N GLY A 371 -37.16 -35.93 13.88
CA GLY A 371 -35.99 -35.67 13.05
C GLY A 371 -36.32 -35.00 11.72
N PHE A 372 -35.30 -34.73 10.91
CA PHE A 372 -35.46 -34.17 9.58
C PHE A 372 -34.38 -34.67 8.63
N ASP A 373 -34.60 -34.50 7.32
CA ASP A 373 -33.57 -34.72 6.30
C ASP A 373 -32.75 -33.43 6.12
N PRO A 374 -31.46 -33.40 6.50
CA PRO A 374 -30.62 -32.21 6.38
C PRO A 374 -30.45 -31.70 4.94
N SER A 375 -30.64 -32.57 3.94
CA SER A 375 -30.50 -32.27 2.51
C SER A 375 -31.78 -31.70 1.88
N ALA A 376 -32.94 -31.90 2.52
CA ALA A 376 -34.24 -31.44 2.04
C ALA A 376 -34.69 -30.09 2.62
N VAL A 377 -33.90 -29.46 3.50
CA VAL A 377 -34.21 -28.15 4.11
C VAL A 377 -33.86 -27.02 3.12
N PRO A 378 -34.80 -26.14 2.72
CA PRO A 378 -34.54 -25.04 1.79
C PRO A 378 -33.47 -24.06 2.28
N SER A 379 -32.66 -23.53 1.37
CA SER A 379 -31.59 -22.54 1.62
C SER A 379 -32.06 -21.26 2.34
N GLU A 380 -33.35 -20.92 2.22
CA GLU A 380 -33.95 -19.75 2.87
C GLU A 380 -34.31 -19.98 4.35
N ARG A 381 -34.51 -21.25 4.76
CA ARG A 381 -34.65 -21.65 6.19
C ARG A 381 -33.30 -22.01 6.82
N LEU A 382 -32.22 -21.85 6.05
CA LEU A 382 -30.84 -22.20 6.40
C LEU A 382 -30.10 -21.08 7.13
N GLY A 383 -30.63 -19.84 7.16
CA GLY A 383 -29.99 -18.68 7.80
C GLY A 383 -29.62 -18.94 9.26
N LEU A 384 -30.43 -19.72 9.98
CA LEU A 384 -30.17 -20.12 11.37
C LEU A 384 -29.06 -21.19 11.49
N ARG A 385 -28.97 -22.11 10.52
CA ARG A 385 -27.96 -23.21 10.47
C ARG A 385 -26.59 -22.68 10.03
N ILE A 386 -26.59 -21.70 9.13
CA ILE A 386 -25.41 -20.97 8.68
C ILE A 386 -24.88 -20.08 9.82
N SER A 387 -25.77 -19.33 10.49
CA SER A 387 -25.40 -18.47 11.62
C SER A 387 -24.75 -19.21 12.80
N ILE A 388 -25.23 -20.40 13.18
CA ILE A 388 -24.60 -21.18 14.28
C ILE A 388 -23.23 -21.70 13.86
N ARG A 389 -23.11 -22.26 12.65
CA ARG A 389 -21.85 -22.83 12.14
C ARG A 389 -20.78 -21.77 11.96
N GLU A 390 -21.12 -20.65 11.32
CA GLU A 390 -20.18 -19.55 11.08
C GLU A 390 -19.74 -18.90 12.39
N ARG A 391 -20.65 -18.73 13.37
CA ARG A 391 -20.31 -18.14 14.67
C ARG A 391 -19.36 -19.03 15.48
N VAL A 392 -19.62 -20.33 15.51
CA VAL A 392 -18.72 -21.30 16.18
C VAL A 392 -17.39 -21.42 15.42
N ALA A 393 -17.40 -21.41 14.08
CA ALA A 393 -16.18 -21.42 13.26
C ALA A 393 -15.32 -20.17 13.45
N THR A 394 -15.94 -18.99 13.54
CA THR A 394 -15.24 -17.71 13.83
C THR A 394 -14.59 -17.73 15.22
N ALA A 395 -15.19 -18.45 16.18
CA ALA A 395 -14.60 -18.70 17.49
C ALA A 395 -13.57 -19.84 17.51
N GLY A 396 -13.27 -20.46 16.37
CA GLY A 396 -12.30 -21.56 16.26
C GLY A 396 -12.83 -22.93 16.65
N GLY A 397 -14.14 -23.17 16.60
CA GLY A 397 -14.78 -24.48 16.82
C GLY A 397 -15.46 -25.06 15.56
N VAL A 398 -16.16 -26.18 15.72
CA VAL A 398 -16.92 -26.85 14.65
C VAL A 398 -18.26 -27.38 15.14
N VAL A 399 -19.25 -27.46 14.23
CA VAL A 399 -20.59 -28.00 14.52
C VAL A 399 -20.97 -29.10 13.54
N HIS A 400 -21.17 -30.29 14.07
CA HIS A 400 -21.68 -31.46 13.38
C HIS A 400 -23.16 -31.64 13.68
N VAL A 401 -23.97 -31.84 12.64
CA VAL A 401 -25.42 -32.04 12.76
C VAL A 401 -25.75 -33.40 12.16
N GLN A 402 -26.33 -34.27 12.95
CA GLN A 402 -26.83 -35.57 12.52
C GLN A 402 -28.33 -35.62 12.78
N SER A 403 -29.12 -35.80 11.72
CA SER A 403 -30.55 -36.02 11.86
C SER A 403 -31.06 -36.96 10.78
N GLY A 404 -32.11 -37.71 11.11
CA GLY A 404 -32.85 -38.47 10.13
C GLY A 404 -34.31 -38.59 10.55
N ILE A 405 -35.20 -38.63 9.58
CA ILE A 405 -36.64 -38.77 9.80
C ILE A 405 -36.89 -40.04 10.64
N GLY A 406 -37.58 -39.88 11.78
CA GLY A 406 -37.89 -40.92 12.76
C GLY A 406 -36.72 -41.36 13.65
N ARG A 407 -35.55 -40.72 13.55
CA ARG A 407 -34.34 -41.06 14.33
C ARG A 407 -33.90 -39.93 15.29
N GLY A 408 -34.64 -38.82 15.33
CA GLY A 408 -34.28 -37.65 16.11
C GLY A 408 -33.18 -36.79 15.50
N THR A 409 -32.63 -35.91 16.32
CA THR A 409 -31.57 -34.96 15.94
C THR A 409 -30.48 -34.94 17.02
N SER A 410 -29.21 -34.98 16.60
CA SER A 410 -28.05 -34.74 17.45
C SER A 410 -27.18 -33.63 16.85
N ILE A 411 -26.81 -32.66 17.68
CA ILE A 411 -25.94 -31.53 17.35
C ILE A 411 -24.72 -31.63 18.27
N LEU A 412 -23.56 -31.84 17.67
CA LEU A 412 -22.27 -31.88 18.37
C LEU A 412 -21.49 -30.60 18.04
N ILE A 413 -21.16 -29.85 19.09
CA ILE A 413 -20.33 -28.66 19.04
C ILE A 413 -18.98 -29.02 19.65
N GLU A 414 -17.89 -28.79 18.93
CA GLU A 414 -16.53 -29.05 19.41
C GLU A 414 -15.70 -27.77 19.36
N TRP A 415 -14.93 -27.53 20.42
CA TRP A 415 -14.01 -26.40 20.49
C TRP A 415 -12.77 -26.77 21.32
N PRO A 416 -11.54 -26.39 20.93
CA PRO A 416 -11.21 -25.84 19.64
C PRO A 416 -11.40 -26.90 18.54
N LEU A 417 -11.45 -26.47 17.28
CA LEU A 417 -11.40 -27.34 16.11
C LEU A 417 -10.18 -28.24 16.26
N GLY A 418 -10.39 -29.54 16.36
CA GLY A 418 -9.30 -30.49 16.28
C GLY A 418 -8.60 -30.37 14.95
N ASP A 419 -7.28 -30.45 14.98
CA ASP A 419 -6.47 -30.56 13.76
C ASP A 419 -6.85 -31.89 13.09
N GLY A 420 -7.92 -31.82 12.30
CA GLY A 420 -8.44 -32.93 11.53
C GLY A 420 -7.41 -33.20 10.46
N GLY A 421 -6.51 -34.14 10.75
CA GLY A 421 -5.68 -34.77 9.74
C GLY A 421 -6.56 -35.15 8.56
N ASN A 422 -6.28 -34.52 7.42
CA ASN A 422 -6.70 -35.01 6.12
C ASN A 422 -6.18 -36.44 5.97
N ASP A 423 -7.01 -37.43 6.30
CA ASP A 423 -6.83 -38.77 5.75
C ASP A 423 -7.44 -38.76 4.33
N GLU A 424 -6.58 -38.41 3.37
CA GLU A 424 -6.64 -38.91 1.98
C GLU A 424 -6.30 -40.40 1.93
#